data_AF-A0A2S2NWN8-F1
#
_entry.id   AF-A0A2S2NWN8-F1
#
_cell.length_a   1.000
_cell.length_b   1.000
_cell.length_c   1.000
_cell.angle_alpha   90.00
_cell.angle_beta   90.00
_cell.angle_gamma   90.00
#
_symmetry.space_group_name_H-M   'P 1'
#
loop_
_entity.id
_entity.type
_entity.pdbx_description
1 polymer ?
#
loop_
_entity_poly.entity_id
_entity_poly.type
_entity_poly.pdbx_seq_one_letter_code
_entity_poly.pdbx_strand_id
1 'polypeptide(L)'
;PINPDYWHENLVQLSKFKSHLRTYRQLARLRQIPTILKGDLHIYVLSQWVFGFSRSFYDHPTFFVVINFGSEIEKVNIKAARETLPETLKVKISSINSGYVTGNVISSKYVILRPKAALVLSTAKPNEDDIVSFSEDN
;
A
#
# COMPACT_ATOMS: atom_id res chain seq x y z
N PRO A 1 5.62 -24.81 24.40
CA PRO A 1 5.48 -23.54 25.17
C PRO A 1 4.87 -22.42 24.31
N ILE A 2 3.97 -21.62 24.91
CA ILE A 2 3.32 -20.46 24.26
C ILE A 2 4.24 -19.23 24.40
N ASN A 3 4.24 -18.33 23.41
CA ASN A 3 5.02 -17.09 23.45
C ASN A 3 4.58 -16.21 24.66
N PRO A 4 5.51 -15.73 25.49
CA PRO A 4 5.21 -14.80 26.59
C PRO A 4 4.40 -13.56 26.22
N ASP A 5 4.52 -13.06 24.99
CA ASP A 5 3.84 -11.82 24.54
C ASP A 5 2.40 -12.05 24.05
N TYR A 6 1.85 -13.26 24.18
CA TYR A 6 0.52 -13.63 23.65
C TYR A 6 -0.63 -12.75 24.17
N TRP A 7 -0.50 -12.17 25.36
CA TRP A 7 -1.49 -11.29 25.96
C TRP A 7 -1.54 -9.90 25.28
N HIS A 8 -0.45 -9.49 24.61
CA HIS A 8 -0.37 -8.27 23.79
C HIS A 8 -0.59 -8.54 22.30
N GLU A 9 0.01 -9.62 21.78
CA GLU A 9 -0.04 -10.00 20.37
C GLU A 9 -1.14 -11.04 20.09
N ASN A 10 -2.38 -10.71 20.43
CA ASN A 10 -3.52 -11.56 20.12
C ASN A 10 -4.47 -10.94 19.08
N LEU A 11 -5.31 -11.80 18.50
CA LEU A 11 -6.28 -11.46 17.47
C LEU A 11 -7.23 -10.34 17.88
N VAL A 12 -7.67 -10.33 19.14
CA VAL A 12 -8.64 -9.39 19.69
C VAL A 12 -8.04 -8.00 19.85
N GLN A 13 -6.77 -7.91 20.26
CA GLN A 13 -6.10 -6.64 20.48
C GLN A 13 -5.63 -6.06 19.15
N LEU A 14 -5.01 -6.88 18.28
CA LEU A 14 -4.48 -6.46 16.98
C LEU A 14 -5.57 -5.98 16.00
N SER A 15 -6.84 -6.37 16.18
CA SER A 15 -7.94 -5.89 15.33
C SER A 15 -8.34 -4.44 15.61
N LYS A 16 -8.02 -3.88 16.78
CA LYS A 16 -8.50 -2.56 17.23
C LYS A 16 -7.69 -1.38 16.70
N PHE A 17 -6.45 -1.60 16.27
CA PHE A 17 -5.55 -0.53 15.84
C PHE A 17 -4.83 -0.87 14.52
N LYS A 18 -4.02 0.08 14.01
CA LYS A 18 -3.17 -0.14 12.84
C LYS A 18 -2.12 -1.20 13.17
N SER A 19 -2.33 -2.42 12.71
CA SER A 19 -1.51 -3.59 13.03
C SER A 19 -1.13 -4.39 11.78
N HIS A 20 -0.18 -5.31 11.93
CA HIS A 20 0.23 -6.20 10.84
C HIS A 20 -0.92 -7.08 10.38
N LEU A 21 -1.77 -7.52 11.31
CA LEU A 21 -2.98 -8.27 10.99
C LEU A 21 -3.95 -7.46 10.11
N ARG A 22 -4.18 -6.18 10.45
CA ARG A 22 -5.05 -5.32 9.65
C ARG A 22 -4.46 -5.06 8.27
N THR A 23 -3.15 -4.79 8.17
CA THR A 23 -2.46 -4.67 6.88
C THR A 23 -2.57 -5.95 6.06
N TYR A 24 -2.38 -7.13 6.67
CA TYR A 24 -2.56 -8.42 6.02
C TYR A 24 -3.98 -8.61 5.48
N ARG A 25 -5.01 -8.34 6.29
CA ARG A 25 -6.42 -8.43 5.86
C ARG A 25 -6.71 -7.49 4.68
N GLN A 26 -6.21 -6.26 4.74
CA GLN A 26 -6.37 -5.29 3.64
C GLN A 26 -5.69 -5.79 2.35
N LEU A 27 -4.48 -6.34 2.44
CA LEU A 27 -3.77 -6.90 1.29
C LEU A 27 -4.46 -8.15 0.73
N ALA A 28 -4.99 -9.01 1.60
CA ALA A 28 -5.74 -10.20 1.20
C ALA A 28 -7.03 -9.82 0.43
N ARG A 29 -7.76 -8.80 0.90
CA ARG A 29 -8.91 -8.22 0.17
C ARG A 29 -8.47 -7.60 -1.15
N LEU A 30 -7.38 -6.83 -1.15
CA LEU A 30 -6.83 -6.20 -2.36
C LEU A 30 -6.47 -7.22 -3.45
N ARG A 31 -5.99 -8.42 -3.06
CA ARG A 31 -5.64 -9.49 -3.99
C ARG A 31 -6.82 -9.98 -4.84
N GLN A 32 -8.05 -9.71 -4.44
CA GLN A 32 -9.25 -10.10 -5.19
C GLN A 32 -9.59 -9.13 -6.33
N ILE A 33 -8.96 -7.94 -6.38
CA ILE A 33 -9.25 -6.93 -7.40
C ILE A 33 -8.72 -7.40 -8.78
N PRO A 34 -9.48 -7.21 -9.88
CA PRO A 34 -9.07 -7.60 -11.23
C PRO A 34 -7.67 -7.12 -11.62
N THR A 35 -7.31 -5.86 -11.31
CA THR A 35 -5.98 -5.32 -11.57
C THR A 35 -4.86 -6.14 -10.91
N ILE A 36 -5.07 -6.63 -9.69
CA ILE A 36 -4.07 -7.40 -8.95
C ILE A 36 -4.05 -8.87 -9.38
N LEU A 37 -5.17 -9.42 -9.82
CA LEU A 37 -5.24 -10.80 -10.32
C LEU A 37 -4.67 -10.94 -11.73
N LYS A 38 -5.11 -10.07 -12.64
CA LYS A 38 -4.93 -10.24 -14.10
C LYS A 38 -4.13 -9.12 -14.74
N GLY A 39 -3.90 -8.01 -14.04
CA GLY A 39 -3.22 -6.84 -14.60
C GLY A 39 -1.74 -7.06 -14.84
N ASP A 40 -1.20 -6.33 -15.79
CA ASP A 40 0.20 -6.36 -16.20
C ASP A 40 1.12 -5.90 -15.06
N LEU A 41 2.21 -6.63 -14.87
CA LEU A 41 3.24 -6.31 -13.90
C LEU A 41 4.37 -5.53 -14.56
N HIS A 42 4.76 -4.41 -13.94
CA HIS A 42 5.98 -3.69 -14.29
C HIS A 42 6.79 -3.44 -13.02
N ILE A 43 8.10 -3.60 -13.10
CA ILE A 43 9.02 -3.56 -11.96
C ILE A 43 9.97 -2.37 -12.11
N TYR A 44 10.32 -1.73 -11.00
CA TYR A 44 11.17 -0.54 -10.95
C TYR A 44 12.14 -0.61 -9.79
N VAL A 45 13.38 -0.22 -10.05
CA VAL A 45 14.38 0.10 -9.02
C VAL A 45 14.40 1.62 -8.89
N LEU A 46 13.84 2.14 -7.80
CA LEU A 46 13.66 3.59 -7.60
C LEU A 46 14.88 4.24 -6.94
N SER A 47 15.58 3.48 -6.09
CA SER A 47 16.90 3.80 -5.54
C SER A 47 17.61 2.51 -5.17
N GLN A 48 18.81 2.59 -4.58
CA GLN A 48 19.54 1.41 -4.09
C GLN A 48 18.70 0.57 -3.12
N TRP A 49 17.89 1.21 -2.29
CA TRP A 49 17.12 0.57 -1.23
C TRP A 49 15.62 0.55 -1.47
N VAL A 50 15.13 1.28 -2.48
CA VAL A 50 13.70 1.37 -2.77
C VAL A 50 13.33 0.59 -4.03
N PHE A 51 12.46 -0.39 -3.82
CA PHE A 51 11.86 -1.20 -4.86
C PHE A 51 10.42 -0.76 -5.11
N GLY A 52 10.02 -0.73 -6.38
CA GLY A 52 8.66 -0.44 -6.78
C GLY A 52 8.15 -1.44 -7.82
N PHE A 53 6.84 -1.66 -7.83
CA PHE A 53 6.19 -2.32 -8.96
C PHE A 53 4.77 -1.79 -9.15
N SER A 54 4.28 -1.83 -10.38
CA SER A 54 2.92 -1.44 -10.71
C SER A 54 2.12 -2.60 -11.28
N ARG A 55 0.83 -2.61 -10.96
CA ARG A 55 -0.18 -3.47 -11.59
C ARG A 55 -1.21 -2.58 -12.28
N SER A 56 -1.43 -2.80 -13.57
CA SER A 56 -2.39 -2.05 -14.39
C SER A 56 -3.25 -3.00 -15.19
N PHE A 57 -4.53 -2.68 -15.36
CA PHE A 57 -5.48 -3.47 -16.13
C PHE A 57 -6.45 -2.53 -16.82
N TYR A 58 -6.83 -2.85 -18.06
CA TYR A 58 -7.63 -1.97 -18.90
C TYR A 58 -8.93 -1.56 -18.20
N ASP A 59 -9.25 -0.26 -18.24
CA ASP A 59 -10.44 0.33 -17.60
C ASP A 59 -10.56 0.10 -16.08
N HIS A 60 -9.44 -0.16 -15.40
CA HIS A 60 -9.38 -0.31 -13.96
C HIS A 60 -8.29 0.57 -13.33
N PRO A 61 -8.41 0.90 -12.02
CA PRO A 61 -7.37 1.63 -11.31
C PRO A 61 -6.02 0.90 -11.36
N THR A 62 -4.96 1.67 -11.55
CA THR A 62 -3.57 1.20 -11.43
C THR A 62 -3.12 1.25 -9.98
N PHE A 63 -2.46 0.18 -9.53
CA PHE A 63 -1.82 0.12 -8.23
C PHE A 63 -0.31 0.23 -8.37
N PHE A 64 0.32 1.05 -7.54
CA PHE A 64 1.76 1.14 -7.44
C PHE A 64 2.18 0.77 -6.01
N VAL A 65 2.98 -0.27 -5.88
CA VAL A 65 3.54 -0.70 -4.61
C VAL A 65 4.96 -0.20 -4.52
N VAL A 66 5.31 0.43 -3.41
CA VAL A 66 6.66 0.93 -3.15
C VAL A 66 7.12 0.49 -1.77
N ILE A 67 8.35 0.00 -1.69
CA ILE A 67 8.93 -0.62 -0.50
C ILE A 67 10.35 -0.08 -0.33
N ASN A 68 10.62 0.50 0.84
CA ASN A 68 11.97 0.82 1.26
C ASN A 68 12.53 -0.35 2.07
N PHE A 69 13.55 -1.03 1.54
CA PHE A 69 14.28 -2.09 2.24
C PHE A 69 15.42 -1.56 3.12
N GLY A 70 15.75 -0.27 2.97
CA GLY A 70 16.80 0.40 3.72
C GLY A 70 16.42 0.69 5.16
N SER A 71 17.44 1.08 5.93
CA SER A 71 17.30 1.51 7.32
C SER A 71 17.21 3.02 7.47
N GLU A 72 17.22 3.76 6.36
CA GLU A 72 17.16 5.23 6.32
C GLU A 72 15.88 5.74 5.64
N ILE A 73 15.61 7.04 5.80
CA ILE A 73 14.52 7.70 5.07
C ILE A 73 14.94 7.89 3.61
N GLU A 74 14.10 7.41 2.69
CA GLU A 74 14.30 7.54 1.25
C GLU A 74 13.26 8.48 0.64
N LYS A 75 13.66 9.26 -0.35
CA LYS A 75 12.76 10.12 -1.14
C LYS A 75 12.79 9.65 -2.57
N VAL A 76 11.64 9.27 -3.12
CA VAL A 76 11.54 8.70 -4.46
C VAL A 76 10.52 9.42 -5.32
N ASN A 77 10.85 9.51 -6.61
CA ASN A 77 9.97 10.03 -7.65
C ASN A 77 9.39 8.86 -8.45
N ILE A 78 8.19 8.46 -8.07
CA ILE A 78 7.48 7.33 -8.69
C ILE A 78 7.01 7.69 -10.11
N LYS A 79 6.64 8.95 -10.32
CA LYS A 79 6.20 9.43 -11.65
C LYS A 79 7.32 9.37 -12.68
N ALA A 80 8.56 9.67 -12.29
CA ALA A 80 9.71 9.55 -13.18
C ALA A 80 9.94 8.09 -13.63
N ALA A 81 9.65 7.11 -12.77
CA ALA A 81 9.76 5.69 -13.12
C ALA A 81 8.58 5.20 -13.99
N ARG A 82 7.39 5.78 -13.81
CA ARG A 82 6.19 5.47 -14.61
C ARG A 82 5.42 6.74 -14.95
N GLU A 83 5.77 7.33 -16.09
CA GLU A 83 5.26 8.65 -16.53
C GLU A 83 3.73 8.68 -16.74
N THR A 84 3.13 7.52 -17.04
CA THR A 84 1.68 7.35 -17.23
C THR A 84 0.89 7.54 -15.94
N LEU A 85 1.53 7.58 -14.77
CA LEU A 85 0.85 7.83 -13.51
C LEU A 85 0.44 9.31 -13.35
N PRO A 86 -0.67 9.58 -12.66
CA PRO A 86 -1.07 10.95 -12.33
C PRO A 86 -0.07 11.64 -11.37
N GLU A 87 -0.20 12.96 -11.25
CA GLU A 87 0.60 13.79 -10.33
C GLU A 87 0.36 13.46 -8.85
N THR A 88 -0.82 12.92 -8.54
CA THR A 88 -1.23 12.55 -7.18
C THR A 88 -1.77 11.13 -7.14
N LEU A 89 -1.44 10.40 -6.09
CA LEU A 89 -1.89 9.04 -5.85
C LEU A 89 -2.54 8.93 -4.47
N LYS A 90 -3.54 8.07 -4.34
CA LYS A 90 -4.21 7.77 -3.06
C LYS A 90 -3.51 6.60 -2.37
N VAL A 91 -3.20 6.74 -1.09
CA VAL A 91 -2.69 5.65 -0.25
C VAL A 91 -3.83 4.67 0.03
N LYS A 92 -3.79 3.49 -0.57
CA LYS A 92 -4.78 2.43 -0.33
C LYS A 92 -4.42 1.64 0.93
N ILE A 93 -3.16 1.23 1.07
CA ILE A 93 -2.65 0.47 2.21
C ILE A 93 -1.28 1.03 2.58
N SER A 94 -0.99 1.08 3.88
CA SER A 94 0.29 1.54 4.38
C SER A 94 0.80 0.64 5.49
N SER A 95 2.12 0.43 5.55
CA SER A 95 2.76 -0.25 6.69
C SER A 95 2.59 0.59 7.96
N ILE A 96 2.65 -0.05 9.13
CA ILE A 96 2.41 0.60 10.42
C ILE A 96 3.34 1.79 10.63
N ASN A 97 4.64 1.60 10.34
CA ASN A 97 5.72 2.56 10.50
C ASN A 97 5.81 3.65 9.41
N SER A 98 4.97 3.60 8.36
CA SER A 98 5.10 4.50 7.19
C SER A 98 4.83 5.98 7.47
N GLY A 99 4.09 6.31 8.53
CA GLY A 99 3.62 7.67 8.78
C GLY A 99 2.42 8.11 7.93
N TYR A 100 1.93 7.24 7.02
CA TYR A 100 0.72 7.48 6.22
C TYR A 100 -0.47 6.70 6.77
N VAL A 101 -1.67 7.12 6.38
CA VAL A 101 -2.94 6.41 6.63
C VAL A 101 -3.68 6.20 5.31
N THR A 102 -4.50 5.15 5.27
CA THR A 102 -5.38 4.89 4.12
C THR A 102 -6.24 6.13 3.83
N GLY A 103 -6.32 6.51 2.55
CA GLY A 103 -7.03 7.69 2.10
C GLY A 103 -6.18 8.94 1.91
N ASN A 104 -4.94 8.99 2.44
CA ASN A 104 -4.04 10.11 2.16
C ASN A 104 -3.80 10.25 0.65
N VAL A 105 -3.78 11.49 0.16
CA VAL A 105 -3.38 11.81 -1.21
C VAL A 105 -1.95 12.35 -1.15
N ILE A 106 -1.06 11.75 -1.93
CA ILE A 106 0.37 12.10 -1.96
C ILE A 106 0.80 12.46 -3.37
N SER A 107 1.79 13.33 -3.50
CA SER A 107 2.41 13.61 -4.81
C SER A 107 3.24 12.42 -5.26
N SER A 108 3.06 11.99 -6.50
CA SER A 108 3.84 10.90 -7.11
C SER A 108 5.29 11.28 -7.39
N LYS A 109 5.62 12.58 -7.37
CA LYS A 109 6.98 13.11 -7.56
C LYS A 109 7.83 13.10 -6.29
N TYR A 110 7.19 13.16 -5.12
CA TYR A 110 7.87 13.36 -3.83
C TYR A 110 7.29 12.41 -2.77
N VAL A 111 7.55 11.12 -2.93
CA VAL A 111 7.15 10.11 -1.92
C VAL A 111 8.28 9.93 -0.92
N ILE A 112 7.96 10.17 0.36
CA ILE A 112 8.89 9.97 1.47
C ILE A 112 8.62 8.59 2.07
N LEU A 113 9.63 7.75 2.16
CA LEU A 113 9.52 6.42 2.76
C LEU A 113 10.41 6.35 4.00
N ARG A 114 9.80 6.11 5.15
CA ARG A 114 10.52 5.79 6.39
C ARG A 114 11.28 4.46 6.26
N PRO A 115 12.26 4.19 7.13
CA PRO A 115 12.97 2.92 7.15
C PRO A 115 12.00 1.73 7.16
N LYS A 116 12.22 0.74 6.29
CA LYS A 116 11.40 -0.48 6.22
C LYS A 116 9.90 -0.22 5.96
N ALA A 117 9.54 0.95 5.43
CA ALA A 117 8.15 1.29 5.16
C ALA A 117 7.72 0.82 3.77
N ALA A 118 6.43 0.50 3.65
CA ALA A 118 5.82 0.13 2.39
C ALA A 118 4.46 0.81 2.21
N LEU A 119 4.15 1.18 0.97
CA LEU A 119 2.88 1.77 0.57
C LEU A 119 2.31 1.05 -0.64
N VAL A 120 0.99 0.88 -0.63
CA VAL A 120 0.20 0.57 -1.83
C VAL A 120 -0.56 1.82 -2.21
N LEU A 121 -0.24 2.35 -3.38
CA LEU A 121 -0.82 3.56 -3.95
C LEU A 121 -1.80 3.17 -5.07
N SER A 122 -2.83 3.98 -5.27
CA SER A 122 -3.86 3.76 -6.28
C SER A 122 -4.14 5.03 -7.07
N THR A 123 -4.48 4.86 -8.35
CA THR A 123 -5.04 5.91 -9.20
C THR A 123 -6.56 6.02 -9.11
N ALA A 124 -7.20 5.21 -8.27
CA ALA A 124 -8.66 5.23 -8.08
C ALA A 124 -9.15 6.60 -7.63
N LYS A 125 -10.30 7.02 -8.17
CA LYS A 125 -10.94 8.28 -7.77
C LYS A 125 -11.54 8.15 -6.37
N PRO A 126 -11.74 9.26 -5.63
CA PRO A 126 -12.25 9.25 -4.26
C PRO A 126 -13.53 8.43 -4.04
N ASN A 127 -14.41 8.32 -5.05
CA ASN A 127 -15.74 7.70 -4.95
C ASN A 127 -15.81 6.23 -5.41
N GLU A 128 -14.70 5.63 -5.84
CA GLU A 128 -14.68 4.26 -6.40
C GLU A 128 -14.29 3.21 -5.34
N ASP A 129 -13.75 3.66 -4.21
CA ASP A 129 -13.33 2.81 -3.09
C ASP A 129 -14.52 2.34 -2.22
N ASP A 130 -15.67 3.01 -2.31
CA ASP A 130 -16.80 2.80 -1.41
C ASP A 130 -17.50 1.46 -1.65
N ILE A 131 -17.43 0.92 -2.88
CA ILE A 131 -18.07 -0.35 -3.24
C ILE A 131 -17.44 -1.54 -2.49
N VAL A 132 -16.19 -1.41 -2.03
CA VAL A 132 -15.49 -2.49 -1.29
C VAL A 132 -15.63 -2.35 0.24
N SER A 133 -16.05 -1.18 0.74
CA SER A 133 -16.25 -0.94 2.19
C SER A 133 -17.62 -1.36 2.73
N PHE A 134 -18.62 -1.67 1.89
CA PHE A 134 -19.97 -2.06 2.33
C PHE A 134 -20.11 -3.47 2.92
N SER A 135 -19.05 -4.07 3.44
CA SER A 135 -19.10 -5.42 4.06
C SER A 135 -18.42 -5.50 5.43
N GLU A 136 -18.37 -4.38 6.16
CA GLU A 136 -17.87 -4.38 7.55
C GLU A 136 -18.93 -4.61 8.64
N ASP A 137 -20.20 -4.85 8.28
CA ASP A 137 -21.24 -5.25 9.23
C ASP A 137 -21.91 -6.59 8.83
N ASN A 138 -21.30 -7.69 9.28
CA ASN A 138 -21.98 -8.94 9.69
C ASN A 138 -21.04 -9.83 10.49
#